data_AF-A0A0B6YUY8-F1
#
_entry.id   AF-A0A0B6YUY8-F1
#
_cell.length_a   1.000
_cell.length_b   1.000
_cell.length_c   1.000
_cell.angle_alpha   90.00
_cell.angle_beta   90.00
_cell.angle_gamma   90.00
#
_symmetry.space_group_name_H-M   'P 1'
#
loop_
_entity.id
_entity.type
_entity.pdbx_description
1 polymer ?
#
loop_
_entity_poly.entity_id
_entity_poly.type
_entity_poly.pdbx_seq_one_letter_code
_entity_poly.pdbx_strand_id
1 'polypeptide(L)' 'MGDDFRIYFVKPVKNGQNNGTLVEAFEALDKAEYNLKPEWITSQECLHADGKGKQAYIFDPFEGEAFNHIKKCGYR' A
#
# COMPACT_ATOMS: atom_id res chain seq x y z
N MET A 1 -21.15 -10.35 6.76
CA MET A 1 -20.39 -9.69 5.68
C MET A 1 -19.23 -9.00 6.35
N GLY A 2 -18.04 -9.60 6.30
CA GLY A 2 -16.86 -8.97 6.87
C GLY A 2 -16.55 -7.71 6.07
N ASP A 3 -16.26 -6.61 6.77
CA ASP A 3 -15.68 -5.45 6.14
C ASP A 3 -14.37 -5.88 5.46
N ASP A 4 -14.34 -5.92 4.12
CA ASP A 4 -13.14 -6.24 3.35
C ASP A 4 -12.13 -5.09 3.52
N PHE A 5 -11.33 -5.18 4.57
CA PHE A 5 -10.18 -4.32 4.78
C PHE A 5 -9.06 -4.76 3.84
N ARG A 6 -8.53 -3.84 3.04
CA ARG A 6 -7.47 -4.14 2.06
C ARG A 6 -6.16 -3.45 2.42
N ILE A 7 -5.05 -4.12 2.18
CA ILE A 7 -3.71 -3.58 2.43
C ILE A 7 -2.97 -3.51 1.11
N TYR A 8 -2.54 -2.30 0.74
CA TYR A 8 -1.84 -2.04 -0.51
C TYR A 8 -0.39 -1.64 -0.25
N PHE A 9 0.55 -2.41 -0.79
CA PHE A 9 1.96 -2.07 -0.81
C PHE A 9 2.30 -1.34 -2.10
N VAL A 10 2.85 -0.14 -1.99
CA VAL A 10 3.07 0.71 -3.16
C VAL A 10 4.49 0.57 -3.66
N LYS A 11 4.64 0.14 -4.92
CA LYS A 11 5.94 0.02 -5.57
C LYS A 11 6.57 1.41 -5.73
N PRO A 12 7.86 1.58 -5.41
CA PRO A 12 8.58 2.84 -5.62
C PRO A 12 8.72 3.14 -7.12
N VAL A 13 8.67 4.43 -7.47
CA VAL A 13 8.64 4.93 -8.86
C VAL A 13 9.97 4.75 -9.60
N LYS A 14 11.09 4.73 -8.87
CA LYS A 14 12.42 4.56 -9.46
C LYS A 14 12.79 3.08 -9.45
N ASN A 15 13.56 2.68 -10.46
CA ASN A 15 14.31 1.40 -10.62
C ASN A 15 15.13 0.90 -9.40
N GLY A 16 14.92 1.43 -8.19
CA GLY A 16 15.38 0.81 -6.96
C GLY A 16 14.57 -0.45 -6.70
N GLN A 17 15.26 -1.53 -6.37
CA GLN A 17 14.65 -2.66 -5.67
C GLN A 17 13.68 -2.13 -4.61
N ASN A 18 12.52 -2.78 -4.47
CA ASN A 18 11.69 -2.60 -3.28
C ASN A 18 12.62 -2.68 -2.07
N ASN A 19 12.52 -1.72 -1.15
CA ASN A 19 13.34 -1.75 0.06
C ASN A 19 13.14 -3.12 0.73
N GLY A 20 14.23 -3.76 1.18
CA GLY A 20 14.19 -5.11 1.76
C GLY A 20 13.15 -5.18 2.88
N THR A 21 13.05 -4.13 3.69
CA THR A 21 12.05 -4.00 4.76
C THR A 21 10.61 -3.99 4.24
N LEU A 22 10.33 -3.34 3.11
CA LEU A 22 8.99 -3.30 2.52
C LEU A 22 8.57 -4.68 1.97
N VAL A 23 9.52 -5.43 1.40
CA VAL A 23 9.31 -6.81 0.94
C VAL A 23 9.09 -7.74 2.13
N GLU A 24 9.92 -7.65 3.17
CA GLU A 24 9.78 -8.44 4.39
C GLU A 24 8.41 -8.21 5.07
N ALA A 25 7.97 -6.96 5.15
CA ALA A 25 6.65 -6.62 5.68
C ALA A 25 5.51 -7.20 4.84
N PHE A 26 5.64 -7.18 3.51
CA PHE A 26 4.66 -7.83 2.62
C PHE A 26 4.60 -9.34 2.89
N GLU A 27 5.74 -10.02 2.90
CA GLU A 27 5.79 -11.46 3.12
C GLU A 27 5.26 -11.87 4.49
N ALA A 28 5.54 -11.08 5.53
CA ALA A 28 5.04 -11.33 6.88
C ALA A 28 3.51 -11.22 6.94
N LEU A 29 2.92 -10.25 6.23
CA LEU A 29 1.46 -10.10 6.15
C LEU A 29 0.80 -11.15 5.25
N ASP A 30 1.45 -11.54 4.16
CA ASP A 30 0.95 -12.58 3.25
C ASP A 30 0.92 -13.96 3.92
N LYS A 31 1.91 -14.24 4.78
CA LYS A 31 2.00 -15.47 5.58
C LYS A 31 1.16 -15.41 6.87
N ALA A 32 0.56 -14.27 7.21
CA ALA A 32 -0.21 -14.14 8.44
C ALA A 32 -1.48 -15.00 8.39
N GLU A 33 -1.83 -15.64 9.51
CA GLU A 33 -3.04 -16.47 9.61
C GLU A 33 -4.34 -15.65 9.48
N TYR A 34 -4.23 -14.33 9.66
CA TYR A 34 -5.29 -13.39 9.35
C TYR A 34 -5.29 -13.17 7.84
N ASN A 35 -6.38 -13.55 7.17
CA ASN A 35 -6.61 -13.46 5.73
C ASN A 35 -6.65 -12.01 5.21
N LEU A 36 -5.58 -11.25 5.44
CA LEU A 36 -5.42 -9.82 5.17
C LEU A 36 -5.07 -9.54 3.71
N LYS A 37 -4.58 -10.55 2.98
CA LYS A 37 -4.30 -10.54 1.53
C LYS A 37 -3.67 -9.22 1.05
N PRO A 38 -2.42 -8.92 1.44
CA PRO A 38 -1.75 -7.72 0.97
C PRO A 38 -1.56 -7.78 -0.55
N GLU A 39 -1.69 -6.64 -1.23
CA GLU A 39 -1.55 -6.55 -2.68
C GLU A 39 -0.50 -5.49 -3.06
N TRP A 40 0.33 -5.79 -4.06
CA TRP A 40 1.24 -4.81 -4.64
C TRP A 40 0.54 -3.98 -5.70
N ILE A 41 0.61 -2.66 -5.56
CA ILE A 41 0.13 -1.71 -6.57
C ILE A 41 1.24 -0.76 -6.99
N THR A 42 1.11 -0.20 -8.18
CA THR A 42 1.98 0.84 -8.69
C THR A 42 1.60 2.20 -8.11
N SER A 43 2.54 3.14 -8.18
CA SER A 43 2.26 4.54 -7.81
C SER A 43 1.17 5.16 -8.69
N GLN A 44 1.04 4.73 -9.96
CA GLN A 44 -0.04 5.19 -10.86
C GLN A 44 -1.42 4.72 -10.37
N GLU A 45 -1.54 3.46 -9.96
CA GLU A 45 -2.79 2.92 -9.41
C GLU A 45 -3.19 3.63 -8.10
N CYS A 46 -2.23 4.07 -7.29
CA CYS A 46 -2.52 4.90 -6.11
C CYS A 46 -3.21 6.21 -6.43
N LEU A 47 -2.92 6.83 -7.59
CA LEU A 47 -3.51 8.11 -7.96
C LEU A 47 -5.01 8.02 -8.25
N HIS A 48 -5.54 6.81 -8.44
CA HIS A 48 -6.98 6.57 -8.61
C HIS A 48 -7.73 6.44 -7.28
N ALA A 49 -7.03 6.49 -6.14
CA ALA A 49 -7.69 6.45 -4.83
C ALA A 49 -8.57 7.69 -4.63
N ASP A 50 -9.80 7.47 -4.14
CA ASP A 50 -10.86 8.48 -4.07
C ASP A 50 -11.16 9.00 -2.65
N GLY A 51 -10.39 8.55 -1.66
CA GLY A 51 -10.62 8.85 -0.24
C GLY A 51 -11.75 8.06 0.43
N LYS A 52 -12.33 7.05 -0.24
CA LYS A 52 -13.44 6.24 0.28
C LYS A 52 -13.05 4.76 0.40
N GLY A 53 -13.28 4.19 1.57
CA GLY A 53 -13.14 2.75 1.79
C GLY A 53 -12.35 2.41 3.05
N LYS A 54 -12.10 1.12 3.23
CA LYS A 54 -11.34 0.55 4.34
C LYS A 54 -10.05 -0.05 3.77
N GLN A 55 -9.17 0.80 3.26
CA GLN A 55 -7.86 0.37 2.80
C GLN A 55 -6.73 1.12 3.51
N ALA A 56 -5.62 0.42 3.72
CA ALA A 56 -4.37 0.98 4.20
C ALA A 56 -3.31 0.90 3.09
N TYR A 57 -2.49 1.94 2.98
CA TYR A 57 -1.44 2.02 1.98
C TYR A 57 -0.08 2.06 2.67
N ILE A 58 0.80 1.11 2.34
CA ILE A 58 2.14 1.01 2.88
C ILE A 58 3.12 1.53 1.84
N PHE A 59 3.86 2.56 2.24
CA PHE A 59 4.85 3.25 1.43
C PHE A 59 6.22 3.12 2.08
N ASP A 60 7.25 2.99 1.26
CA ASP A 60 8.63 3.20 1.67
C ASP A 60 9.45 3.55 0.42
N PRO A 61 10.04 4.77 0.32
CA PRO A 61 9.99 5.87 1.29
C PRO A 61 8.64 6.64 1.32
N PHE A 62 8.43 7.46 2.37
CA PHE A 62 7.27 8.36 2.52
C PHE A 62 7.40 9.64 1.68
N GLU A 63 7.55 9.48 0.37
CA GLU A 63 7.71 10.57 -0.58
C GLU A 63 7.03 10.28 -1.93
N GLY A 64 7.05 11.27 -2.82
CA GLY A 64 6.49 11.16 -4.16
C GLY A 64 5.02 11.53 -4.26
N GLU A 65 4.53 11.58 -5.50
CA GLU A 65 3.18 12.04 -5.83
C GLU A 65 2.11 11.12 -5.24
N ALA A 66 2.29 9.80 -5.34
CA ALA A 66 1.36 8.81 -4.82
C ALA A 66 1.17 8.91 -3.30
N PHE A 67 2.26 9.03 -2.53
CA PHE A 67 2.18 9.21 -1.08
C PHE A 67 1.42 10.51 -0.72
N ASN A 68 1.76 11.61 -1.39
CA ASN A 68 1.10 12.90 -1.18
C ASN A 68 -0.39 12.86 -1.55
N HIS A 69 -0.77 12.11 -2.59
CA HIS A 69 -2.15 11.91 -2.99
C HIS A 69 -2.94 11.15 -1.92
N ILE A 70 -2.45 10.00 -1.48
CA ILE A 70 -3.10 9.20 -0.42
C ILE A 70 -3.27 10.01 0.87
N LYS A 71 -2.25 10.77 1.25
CA LYS A 71 -2.32 11.68 2.41
C LYS A 71 -3.40 12.76 2.25
N LYS A 72 -3.54 13.36 1.06
CA LYS A 72 -4.60 14.35 0.76
C LYS A 72 -5.99 13.72 0.77
N CYS A 73 -6.12 12.47 0.36
CA CYS A 73 -7.36 11.70 0.40
C CYS A 73 -7.79 11.31 1.82
N GLY A 74 -6.95 11.53 2.85
CA GLY A 74 -7.29 11.27 4.24
C GLY A 74 -7.21 9.79 4.65
N TYR A 75 -6.57 8.96 3.83
CA TYR A 75 -6.28 7.57 4.20
C TYR A 75 -5.20 7.50 5.29
N ARG A 76 -5.22 6.39 6.03
CA ARG A 76 -4.23 6.08 7.07
C ARG A 76 -3.02 5.38 6.50
#